data_AF-A0A2G9R9H4-F1
#
_entry.id   AF-A0A2G9R9H4-F1
#
_cell.length_a   1.000
_cell.length_b   1.000
_cell.length_c   1.000
_cell.angle_alpha   90.00
_cell.angle_beta   90.00
_cell.angle_gamma   90.00
#
_symmetry.space_group_name_H-M   'P 1'
#
loop_
_entity.id
_entity.type
_entity.pdbx_description
1 polymer ?
#
loop_
_entity_poly.entity_id
_entity_poly.type
_entity_poly.pdbx_seq_one_letter_code
_entity_poly.pdbx_strand_id
1 'polypeptide(L)'
;MCNLWEVKNLLYYNKPARKASLEKLLEFVKTRVPNADIEFVDKKIGSLRSMHRKELQKVHKSMRSGAASEDLYVPSLWYYNKMRFLEDQIEAKESLSTLPAPLPSTLPSTPAEASKDQPGPSILEEIEEPRWSHEDLSQDEALECDIQEEVG
;
A
#
# COMPACT_ATOMS: atom_id res chain seq x y z
N MET A 1 -13.57 18.07 -3.44
CA MET A 1 -14.24 17.03 -2.62
C MET A 1 -13.20 16.43 -1.67
N CYS A 2 -12.81 17.16 -0.63
CA CYS A 2 -11.68 16.77 0.24
C CYS A 2 -12.02 15.62 1.19
N ASN A 3 -13.30 15.44 1.51
CA ASN A 3 -13.85 14.36 2.31
C ASN A 3 -13.61 12.94 1.75
N LEU A 4 -13.12 12.81 0.50
CA LEU A 4 -12.71 11.51 -0.06
C LEU A 4 -11.31 11.09 0.37
N TRP A 5 -10.42 12.04 0.70
CA TRP A 5 -8.99 11.79 0.84
C TRP A 5 -8.34 12.42 2.08
N GLU A 6 -8.94 13.47 2.65
CA GLU A 6 -8.43 14.21 3.80
C GLU A 6 -9.02 13.68 5.11
N VAL A 7 -8.19 13.07 5.95
CA VAL A 7 -8.64 12.42 7.19
C VAL A 7 -9.04 13.46 8.24
N LYS A 8 -8.40 14.64 8.21
CA LYS A 8 -8.70 15.78 9.09
C LYS A 8 -10.08 16.40 8.81
N ASN A 9 -10.69 16.09 7.66
CA ASN A 9 -11.99 16.66 7.29
C ASN A 9 -13.12 16.02 8.10
N LEU A 10 -13.99 16.82 8.74
CA LEU A 10 -15.11 16.32 9.54
C LEU A 10 -16.08 15.43 8.73
N LEU A 11 -16.21 15.70 7.43
CA LEU A 11 -17.08 14.93 6.54
C LEU A 11 -16.42 13.63 6.05
N TYR A 12 -15.15 13.38 6.38
CA TYR A 12 -14.45 12.15 5.99
C TYR A 12 -15.12 10.89 6.56
N TYR A 13 -15.51 10.95 7.84
CA TYR A 13 -16.17 9.85 8.54
C TYR A 13 -17.70 9.84 8.32
N ASN A 14 -18.25 10.89 7.71
CA ASN A 14 -19.67 10.97 7.39
C ASN A 14 -19.96 10.13 6.12
N LYS A 15 -20.52 8.93 6.31
CA LYS A 15 -20.83 7.99 5.22
C LYS A 15 -21.73 8.62 4.13
N PRO A 16 -22.87 9.26 4.45
CA PRO A 16 -23.67 9.96 3.44
C PRO A 16 -22.91 11.03 2.66
N ALA A 17 -22.14 11.89 3.33
CA ALA A 17 -21.39 12.96 2.68
C ALA A 17 -20.28 12.42 1.76
N ARG A 18 -19.59 11.36 2.21
CA ARG A 18 -18.60 10.62 1.41
C ARG A 18 -19.26 10.01 0.17
N LYS A 19 -20.40 9.34 0.33
CA LYS A 19 -21.15 8.74 -0.79
C LYS A 19 -21.58 9.79 -1.82
N ALA A 20 -22.15 10.92 -1.39
CA ALA A 20 -22.55 12.00 -2.30
C ALA A 20 -21.36 12.56 -3.11
N SER A 21 -20.18 12.61 -2.49
CA SER A 21 -18.96 13.03 -3.19
C SER A 21 -18.45 11.98 -4.19
N LEU A 22 -18.57 10.68 -3.86
CA LEU A 22 -18.28 9.60 -4.80
C LEU A 22 -19.26 9.62 -5.98
N GLU A 23 -20.56 9.83 -5.74
CA GLU A 23 -21.59 9.93 -6.77
C GLU A 23 -21.32 11.10 -7.73
N LYS A 24 -20.94 12.27 -7.22
CA LYS A 24 -20.53 13.41 -8.06
C LYS A 24 -19.29 13.13 -8.90
N LEU A 25 -18.32 12.40 -8.36
CA LEU A 25 -17.14 12.00 -9.11
C LEU A 25 -17.49 10.92 -10.16
N LEU A 26 -18.39 10.01 -9.82
CA LEU A 26 -18.87 8.96 -10.70
C LEU A 26 -19.53 9.54 -11.96
N GLU A 27 -20.35 10.58 -11.81
CA GLU A 27 -20.95 11.29 -12.95
C GLU A 27 -19.88 11.75 -13.96
N PHE A 28 -18.78 12.33 -13.47
CA PHE A 28 -17.66 12.72 -14.31
C PHE A 28 -16.95 11.51 -14.93
N VAL A 29 -16.74 10.44 -14.18
CA VAL A 29 -16.07 9.22 -14.68
C VAL A 29 -16.89 8.54 -15.76
N LYS A 30 -18.23 8.55 -15.65
CA LYS A 30 -19.14 7.97 -16.64
C LYS A 30 -19.05 8.59 -18.02
N THR A 31 -18.58 9.85 -18.12
CA THR A 31 -18.30 10.48 -19.42
C THR A 31 -17.19 9.77 -20.22
N ARG A 32 -16.32 9.01 -19.54
CA ARG A 32 -15.22 8.25 -20.16
C ARG A 32 -15.40 6.74 -20.06
N VAL A 33 -16.02 6.28 -18.98
CA VAL A 33 -16.25 4.85 -18.70
C VAL A 33 -17.71 4.69 -18.29
N PRO A 34 -18.63 4.45 -19.25
CA PRO A 34 -20.07 4.43 -18.98
C PRO A 34 -20.50 3.39 -17.94
N ASN A 35 -19.80 2.25 -17.91
CA ASN A 35 -20.07 1.13 -17.01
C ASN A 35 -19.42 1.29 -15.62
N ALA A 36 -18.84 2.46 -15.32
CA ALA A 36 -18.25 2.70 -14.01
C ALA A 36 -19.33 2.68 -12.91
N ASP A 37 -18.95 2.11 -11.76
CA ASP A 37 -19.73 2.12 -10.53
C ASP A 37 -19.00 2.87 -9.40
N ILE A 38 -19.69 3.16 -8.31
CA ILE A 38 -19.13 3.77 -7.09
C ILE A 38 -17.92 2.96 -6.59
N GLU A 39 -18.01 1.62 -6.59
CA GLU A 39 -16.89 0.76 -6.15
C GLU A 39 -15.65 0.95 -7.04
N PHE A 40 -15.85 1.06 -8.36
CA PHE A 40 -14.76 1.32 -9.30
C PHE A 40 -14.04 2.62 -8.97
N VAL A 41 -14.80 3.69 -8.67
CA VAL A 41 -14.25 4.99 -8.31
C VAL A 41 -13.51 4.96 -6.98
N ASP A 42 -14.10 4.36 -5.93
CA ASP A 42 -13.47 4.28 -4.61
C ASP A 42 -12.19 3.43 -4.66
N LYS A 43 -12.21 2.28 -5.37
CA LYS A 43 -11.04 1.45 -5.63
C LYS A 43 -9.97 2.23 -6.39
N LYS A 44 -10.34 3.00 -7.41
CA LYS A 44 -9.39 3.81 -8.19
C LYS A 44 -8.73 4.88 -7.34
N ILE A 45 -9.49 5.57 -6.48
CA ILE A 45 -8.94 6.54 -5.52
C ILE A 45 -7.95 5.84 -4.58
N GLY A 46 -8.31 4.68 -4.06
CA GLY A 46 -7.44 3.86 -3.20
C GLY A 46 -6.13 3.48 -3.89
N SER A 47 -6.19 2.96 -5.11
CA SER A 47 -5.02 2.60 -5.91
C SER A 47 -4.11 3.81 -6.17
N LEU A 48 -4.67 4.95 -6.59
CA LEU A 48 -3.89 6.17 -6.84
C LEU A 48 -3.19 6.67 -5.58
N ARG A 49 -3.87 6.67 -4.43
CA ARG A 49 -3.26 7.04 -3.13
C ARG A 49 -2.13 6.09 -2.74
N SER A 50 -2.32 4.79 -2.95
CA SER A 50 -1.32 3.77 -2.64
C SER A 50 -0.07 3.93 -3.51
N MET A 51 -0.25 4.12 -4.82
CA MET A 51 0.85 4.36 -5.76
C MET A 51 1.63 5.63 -5.40
N HIS A 52 0.93 6.73 -5.14
CA HIS A 52 1.56 7.98 -4.72
C HIS A 52 2.35 7.83 -3.42
N ARG A 53 1.79 7.13 -2.42
CA ARG A 53 2.49 6.88 -1.14
C ARG A 53 3.80 6.11 -1.36
N LYS A 54 3.77 5.04 -2.16
CA LYS A 54 4.99 4.26 -2.47
C LYS A 54 6.03 5.11 -3.17
N GLU A 55 5.62 5.95 -4.10
CA GLU A 55 6.53 6.85 -4.82
C GLU A 55 7.15 7.88 -3.86
N LEU A 56 6.34 8.50 -2.99
CA LEU A 56 6.80 9.44 -1.96
C LEU A 56 7.81 8.79 -1.00
N GLN A 57 7.56 7.54 -0.60
CA GLN A 57 8.49 6.78 0.27
C GLN A 57 9.86 6.59 -0.40
N LYS A 58 9.94 6.39 -1.71
CA LYS A 58 11.22 6.31 -2.44
C LYS A 58 11.97 7.65 -2.40
N VAL A 59 11.26 8.75 -2.61
CA VAL A 59 11.82 10.11 -2.51
C VAL A 59 12.39 10.33 -1.12
N HIS A 60 11.60 10.11 -0.06
CA HIS A 60 12.03 10.28 1.32
C HIS A 60 13.21 9.36 1.68
N LYS A 61 13.21 8.12 1.19
CA LYS A 61 14.31 7.17 1.41
C LYS A 61 15.61 7.69 0.80
N SER A 62 15.58 8.20 -0.44
CA SER A 62 16.77 8.77 -1.09
C SER A 62 17.33 9.98 -0.33
N MET A 63 16.46 10.83 0.22
CA MET A 63 16.86 11.98 1.02
C MET A 63 17.49 11.56 2.36
N ARG A 64 16.92 10.55 3.04
CA ARG A 64 17.39 10.09 4.36
C ARG A 64 18.73 9.35 4.29
N SER A 65 19.04 8.70 3.17
CA SER A 65 20.29 7.95 2.98
C SER A 65 21.54 8.83 2.83
N GLY A 66 21.43 10.16 2.93
CA GLY A 66 22.58 11.06 2.91
C GLY A 66 23.32 11.09 1.57
N ALA A 67 22.64 10.67 0.50
CA ALA A 67 23.21 10.66 -0.83
C ALA A 67 23.57 12.10 -1.25
N ALA A 68 24.73 12.28 -1.88
CA ALA A 68 25.12 13.56 -2.44
C ALA A 68 24.01 14.07 -3.38
N SER A 69 23.86 15.40 -3.52
CA SER A 69 22.74 16.07 -4.23
C SER A 69 22.41 15.53 -5.64
N GLU A 70 23.31 14.77 -6.26
CA GLU A 70 23.17 14.20 -7.60
C GLU A 70 22.46 12.83 -7.62
N ASP A 71 22.25 12.19 -6.47
CA ASP A 71 21.69 10.82 -6.37
C ASP A 71 20.30 10.77 -5.68
N LEU A 72 19.58 11.90 -5.70
CA LEU A 72 18.20 11.97 -5.20
C LEU A 72 17.24 11.29 -6.17
N TYR A 73 16.34 10.47 -5.61
CA TYR A 73 15.35 9.77 -6.41
C TYR A 73 14.35 10.75 -7.04
N VAL A 74 14.27 10.72 -8.37
CA VAL A 74 13.29 11.49 -9.14
C VAL A 74 12.02 10.64 -9.35
N PRO A 75 10.84 11.12 -8.92
CA PRO A 75 9.58 10.43 -9.16
C PRO A 75 9.35 10.14 -10.65
N SER A 76 9.01 8.89 -10.95
CA SER A 76 8.72 8.40 -12.30
C SER A 76 7.26 8.62 -12.71
N LEU A 77 6.38 8.84 -11.73
CA LEU A 77 4.94 8.91 -11.95
C LEU A 77 4.54 10.26 -12.57
N TRP A 78 4.01 10.26 -13.79
CA TRP A 78 3.71 11.50 -14.54
C TRP A 78 2.75 12.45 -13.82
N TYR A 79 1.86 11.92 -12.98
CA TYR A 79 0.90 12.68 -12.18
C TYR A 79 1.36 12.95 -10.75
N TYR A 80 2.62 12.65 -10.40
CA TYR A 80 3.16 12.82 -9.04
C TYR A 80 2.92 14.23 -8.50
N ASN A 81 3.32 15.25 -9.26
CA ASN A 81 3.15 16.66 -8.87
C ASN A 81 1.68 17.06 -8.68
N LYS A 82 0.74 16.40 -9.38
CA LYS A 82 -0.70 16.66 -9.25
C LYS A 82 -1.28 16.05 -7.97
N MET A 83 -0.57 15.14 -7.32
CA MET A 83 -1.01 14.43 -6.11
C MET A 83 -0.28 14.85 -4.83
N ARG A 84 0.60 15.86 -4.90
CA ARG A 84 1.30 16.44 -3.75
C ARG A 84 0.40 16.87 -2.58
N PHE A 85 -0.86 17.25 -2.87
CA PHE A 85 -1.85 17.58 -1.83
C PHE A 85 -2.14 16.42 -0.84
N LEU A 86 -1.71 15.19 -1.16
CA LEU A 86 -1.81 14.04 -0.26
C LEU A 86 -0.67 13.94 0.75
N GLU A 87 0.44 14.64 0.55
CA GLU A 87 1.67 14.53 1.36
C GLU A 87 1.43 14.94 2.81
N ASP A 88 0.68 16.02 3.04
CA ASP A 88 0.30 16.53 4.37
C ASP A 88 -0.39 15.48 5.25
N GLN A 89 -1.06 14.51 4.63
CA GLN A 89 -1.76 13.43 5.32
C GLN A 89 -0.85 12.22 5.59
N ILE A 90 0.23 12.07 4.83
CA ILE A 90 1.15 10.93 4.88
C ILE A 90 2.28 11.21 5.86
N GLU A 91 2.89 12.40 5.79
CA GLU A 91 4.02 12.77 6.65
C GLU A 91 3.67 12.73 8.15
N ALA A 92 2.47 13.19 8.51
CA ALA A 92 1.96 13.12 9.87
C ALA A 92 1.91 11.70 10.46
N LYS A 93 1.82 10.66 9.63
CA LYS A 93 1.81 9.26 10.08
C LYS A 93 3.20 8.67 10.27
N GLU A 94 4.18 9.07 9.47
CA GLU A 94 5.55 8.56 9.57
C GLU A 94 6.24 9.04 10.86
N SER A 95 5.88 10.22 11.37
CA SER A 95 6.43 10.79 12.62
C SER A 95 6.03 10.05 13.90
N LEU A 96 5.07 9.12 13.87
CA LEU A 96 4.59 8.38 15.05
C LEU A 96 5.23 6.99 15.21
N SER A 97 6.07 6.55 14.26
CA SER A 97 6.79 5.28 14.38
C SER A 97 8.13 5.49 15.09
N THR A 98 8.12 5.55 16.43
CA THR A 98 9.33 5.63 17.25
C THR A 98 9.43 4.42 18.19
N LEU A 99 10.34 3.52 17.81
CA LEU A 99 11.16 2.53 18.54
C LEU A 99 10.57 1.73 19.73
N PRO A 100 10.77 0.39 19.78
CA PRO A 100 10.60 -0.36 21.01
C PRO A 100 11.67 0.09 22.02
N ALA A 101 11.25 0.51 23.21
CA ALA A 101 12.17 0.86 24.29
C ALA A 101 12.99 -0.39 24.70
N PRO A 102 14.32 -0.31 24.81
CA PRO A 102 15.12 -1.43 25.31
C PRO A 102 14.91 -1.52 26.83
N LEU A 103 14.17 -2.54 27.26
CA LEU A 103 14.10 -2.89 28.68
C LEU A 103 15.48 -3.44 29.12
N PRO A 104 16.10 -2.94 30.21
CA PRO A 104 17.33 -3.51 30.73
C PRO A 104 16.95 -4.78 31.52
N SER A 105 16.99 -5.94 30.87
CA SER A 105 16.82 -7.21 31.59
C SER A 105 18.18 -7.65 32.13
N THR A 106 18.44 -7.27 33.37
CA THR A 106 19.54 -7.74 34.22
C THR A 106 19.65 -9.26 34.19
N LEU A 107 20.78 -9.78 33.72
CA LEU A 107 21.18 -11.18 33.84
C LEU A 107 21.53 -11.49 35.30
N PRO A 108 20.96 -12.54 35.93
CA PRO A 108 21.60 -13.17 37.06
C PRO A 108 22.52 -14.29 36.57
N SER A 109 23.82 -14.09 36.75
CA SER A 109 24.84 -15.13 36.73
C SER A 109 24.59 -16.12 37.88
N THR A 110 24.55 -17.42 37.59
CA THR A 110 24.82 -18.48 38.59
C THR A 110 25.62 -19.62 37.92
N PRO A 111 26.71 -20.12 38.54
CA PRO A 111 27.65 -21.05 37.90
C PRO A 111 27.38 -22.53 38.20
N ALA A 112 27.92 -23.38 37.30
CA ALA A 112 28.48 -24.73 37.48
C ALA A 112 27.72 -25.80 38.32
N GLU A 113 27.41 -26.95 37.73
CA GLU A 113 28.23 -28.18 37.83
C GLU A 113 27.67 -29.32 36.96
N ALA A 114 28.44 -30.41 36.85
CA ALA A 114 28.50 -31.35 35.73
C ALA A 114 27.47 -32.50 35.75
N SER A 115 27.32 -33.21 34.61
CA SER A 115 27.74 -34.63 34.46
C SER A 115 27.07 -35.36 33.27
N LYS A 116 27.94 -35.79 32.33
CA LYS A 116 28.00 -37.03 31.51
C LYS A 116 26.93 -37.52 30.50
N ASP A 117 27.48 -37.78 29.31
CA ASP A 117 27.35 -38.96 28.41
C ASP A 117 26.22 -39.04 27.35
N GLN A 118 26.61 -38.67 26.10
CA GLN A 118 26.44 -39.34 24.77
C GLN A 118 25.05 -39.84 24.29
N PRO A 119 24.86 -40.16 22.98
CA PRO A 119 25.46 -39.66 21.74
C PRO A 119 24.40 -39.03 20.82
N GLY A 120 24.81 -38.18 19.87
CA GLY A 120 23.91 -37.52 18.92
C GLY A 120 23.49 -38.40 17.73
N PRO A 121 22.32 -38.11 17.14
CA PRO A 121 22.07 -38.37 15.73
C PRO A 121 21.90 -37.05 14.95
N SER A 122 22.59 -36.97 13.80
CA SER A 122 22.28 -36.07 12.69
C SER A 122 20.83 -36.25 12.21
N ILE A 123 20.17 -35.16 11.81
CA ILE A 123 19.18 -35.00 10.71
C ILE A 123 18.86 -33.47 10.68
N LEU A 124 19.44 -32.69 9.76
CA LEU A 124 18.94 -32.28 8.44
C LEU A 124 17.62 -31.48 8.45
N GLU A 125 17.69 -30.29 7.82
CA GLU A 125 16.64 -29.39 7.30
C GLU A 125 15.19 -29.57 7.78
N GLU A 126 14.63 -28.47 8.31
CA GLU A 126 13.43 -27.88 7.70
C GLU A 126 13.29 -26.41 8.18
N ILE A 127 13.83 -25.47 7.41
CA ILE A 127 13.37 -24.09 7.47
C ILE A 127 12.26 -24.02 6.43
N GLU A 128 11.03 -24.16 6.90
CA GLU A 128 9.84 -23.93 6.08
C GLU A 128 9.73 -22.42 5.84
N GLU A 129 10.19 -21.97 4.68
CA GLU A 129 9.84 -20.64 4.17
C GLU A 129 8.33 -20.58 3.94
N PRO A 130 7.63 -19.52 4.39
CA PRO A 130 6.27 -19.27 3.95
C PRO A 130 6.28 -18.92 2.46
N ARG A 131 6.12 -19.94 1.63
CA ARG A 131 5.88 -19.84 0.20
C ARG A 131 4.54 -19.13 0.00
N TRP A 132 4.62 -17.83 -0.24
CA TRP A 132 3.50 -17.00 -0.69
C TRP A 132 2.78 -17.73 -1.83
N SER A 133 1.58 -18.23 -1.54
CA SER A 133 0.68 -18.82 -2.53
C SER A 133 0.21 -17.70 -3.45
N HIS A 134 0.77 -17.69 -4.66
CA HIS A 134 0.23 -16.97 -5.80
C HIS A 134 -1.08 -17.65 -6.18
N GLU A 135 -2.19 -17.05 -5.76
CA GLU A 135 -3.52 -17.50 -6.14
C GLU A 135 -3.72 -17.22 -7.64
N ASP A 136 -3.78 -18.35 -8.34
CA ASP A 136 -4.23 -18.53 -9.71
C ASP A 136 -5.64 -17.98 -9.87
N LEU A 137 -5.78 -16.93 -10.68
CA LEU A 137 -7.06 -16.46 -11.21
C LEU A 137 -6.99 -16.55 -12.74
N SER A 138 -6.98 -17.79 -13.20
CA SER A 138 -7.43 -18.18 -14.51
C SER A 138 -8.95 -18.04 -14.58
N GLN A 139 -9.44 -17.14 -15.44
CA GLN A 139 -10.71 -17.28 -16.15
C GLN A 139 -10.70 -16.35 -17.36
N ASP A 140 -10.34 -16.95 -18.48
CA ASP A 140 -10.58 -16.43 -19.83
C ASP A 140 -12.05 -16.79 -20.16
N GLU A 141 -12.91 -15.78 -20.21
CA GLU A 141 -14.21 -15.90 -20.88
C GLU A 141 -14.19 -14.94 -22.08
N ALA A 142 -13.90 -15.52 -23.24
CA ALA A 142 -14.15 -14.92 -24.53
C ALA A 142 -15.67 -14.83 -24.74
N LEU A 143 -16.22 -13.62 -24.61
CA LEU A 143 -17.51 -13.29 -25.20
C LEU A 143 -17.27 -12.51 -26.50
N GLU A 144 -17.41 -13.27 -27.57
CA GLU A 144 -17.54 -12.83 -28.95
C GLU A 144 -18.76 -11.91 -29.07
N CYS A 145 -18.53 -10.65 -29.44
CA CYS A 145 -19.59 -9.74 -29.87
C CYS A 145 -19.35 -9.41 -31.33
N ASP A 146 -19.96 -10.24 -32.18
CA ASP A 146 -20.30 -9.93 -33.55
C ASP A 146 -20.98 -8.55 -33.61
N ILE A 147 -20.32 -7.59 -34.24
CA ILE A 147 -21.01 -6.41 -34.77
C ILE A 147 -21.28 -6.72 -36.23
N GLN A 148 -22.48 -7.23 -36.49
CA GLN A 148 -23.04 -7.25 -37.82
C GLN A 148 -23.37 -5.83 -38.29
N GLU A 149 -22.97 -5.60 -39.53
CA GLU A 149 -23.33 -4.52 -40.43
C GLU A 149 -24.86 -4.48 -40.67
N GLU A 150 -25.50 -3.31 -40.60
CA GLU A 150 -26.69 -2.99 -41.39
C GLU A 150 -27.03 -1.49 -41.34
N VAL A 151 -26.78 -0.84 -42.49
CA VAL A 151 -27.64 0.09 -43.24
C VAL A 151 -28.24 1.33 -42.54
N GLY A 152 -27.89 2.47 -43.15
CA GLY A 152 -28.58 3.75 -43.08
C GLY A 152 -27.92 4.76 -44.00
#